data_AF-A0A430F914-F1
#
_entry.id   AF-A0A430F914-F1
#
_cell.length_a   1.000
_cell.length_b   1.000
_cell.length_c   1.000
_cell.angle_alpha   90.00
_cell.angle_beta   90.00
_cell.angle_gamma   90.00
#
_symmetry.space_group_name_H-M   'P 1'
#
loop_
_entity.id
_entity.type
_entity.pdbx_description
1 polymer ?
#
loop_
_entity_poly.entity_id
_entity_poly.type
_entity_poly.pdbx_seq_one_letter_code
_entity_poly.pdbx_strand_id
1 'polypeptide(L)'
;MHVIFGRLRAASCARLSMRLLLLTLLAIVTYAYYSSPHDHAIFIGMVRPSDDPSAPALLTNLLPIAFMTTAVALLLSGPFDFLASPDYLVYVRRPRTVGHFVAYLVMLVLYCAMLCGVELAVALAIQPTETATLVPGAACAMLTSLTLILIIDAGHLAEATAYGYLAAITLYAMAATVSPVLAWFAQPSHGLPLCALLATIFSGAVLLLFSRLEIR
;
A
#
# COMPACT_ATOMS: atom_id res chain seq x y z
N MET A 1 -17.32 27.89 19.93
CA MET A 1 -16.75 27.71 18.57
C MET A 1 -15.21 27.65 18.55
N HIS A 2 -14.48 28.54 19.23
CA HIS A 2 -12.99 28.56 19.22
C HIS A 2 -12.29 27.25 19.67
N VAL A 3 -12.85 26.53 20.65
CA VAL A 3 -12.24 25.29 21.18
C VAL A 3 -12.30 24.12 20.20
N ILE A 4 -13.36 24.05 19.38
CA ILE A 4 -13.58 22.99 18.39
C ILE A 4 -12.62 23.19 17.20
N PHE A 5 -12.43 24.43 16.76
CA PHE A 5 -11.44 24.77 15.74
C PHE A 5 -10.00 24.48 16.19
N GLY A 6 -9.68 24.72 17.48
CA GLY A 6 -8.38 24.38 18.04
C GLY A 6 -8.09 22.88 18.01
N ARG A 7 -9.07 22.02 18.36
CA ARG A 7 -8.92 20.56 18.32
C ARG A 7 -8.80 20.00 16.89
N LEU A 8 -9.57 20.53 15.95
CA LEU A 8 -9.50 20.13 14.54
C LEU A 8 -8.14 20.49 13.93
N ARG A 9 -7.60 21.67 14.26
CA ARG A 9 -6.27 22.12 13.80
C ARG A 9 -5.13 21.31 14.42
N ALA A 10 -5.24 20.95 15.69
CA ALA A 10 -4.27 20.07 16.35
C ALA A 10 -4.26 18.66 15.73
N ALA A 11 -5.45 18.09 15.43
CA ALA A 11 -5.59 16.78 14.80
C ALA A 11 -5.09 16.77 13.34
N SER A 12 -5.29 17.86 12.58
CA SER A 12 -4.74 17.98 11.23
C SER A 12 -3.22 18.18 11.23
N CYS A 13 -2.67 18.99 12.14
CA CYS A 13 -1.23 19.13 12.33
C CYS A 13 -0.57 17.82 12.76
N ALA A 14 -1.18 17.06 13.68
CA ALA A 14 -0.68 15.76 14.11
C ALA A 14 -0.62 14.77 12.93
N ARG A 15 -1.69 14.68 12.13
CA ARG A 15 -1.72 13.82 10.93
C ARG A 15 -0.68 14.24 9.89
N LEU A 16 -0.52 15.54 9.65
CA LEU A 16 0.50 16.06 8.75
C LEU A 16 1.92 15.74 9.26
N SER A 17 2.18 15.93 10.56
CA SER A 17 3.48 15.61 11.17
C SER A 17 3.81 14.10 11.09
N MET A 18 2.82 13.23 11.28
CA MET A 18 2.99 11.79 11.12
C MET A 18 3.25 11.40 9.67
N ARG A 19 2.56 12.02 8.71
CA ARG A 19 2.83 11.80 7.27
C ARG A 19 4.24 12.26 6.88
N LEU A 20 4.68 13.40 7.39
CA LEU A 20 6.04 13.88 7.17
C LEU A 20 7.08 12.91 7.78
N LEU A 21 6.83 12.39 8.98
CA LEU A 21 7.70 11.39 9.61
C LEU A 21 7.72 10.06 8.83
N LEU A 22 6.59 9.62 8.28
CA LEU A 22 6.56 8.43 7.42
C LEU A 22 7.26 8.67 6.09
N LEU A 23 7.16 9.89 5.52
CA LEU A 23 7.92 10.27 4.32
C LEU A 23 9.41 10.30 4.59
N THR A 24 9.86 10.80 5.75
CA THR A 24 11.29 10.78 6.09
C THR A 24 11.78 9.35 6.30
N LEU A 25 10.99 8.49 6.95
CA LEU A 25 11.31 7.07 7.08
C LEU A 25 11.39 6.38 5.72
N LEU A 26 10.44 6.65 4.81
CA LEU A 26 10.45 6.13 3.45
C LEU A 26 11.73 6.55 2.71
N ALA A 27 12.11 7.83 2.81
CA ALA A 27 13.35 8.35 2.21
C ALA A 27 14.63 7.71 2.82
N ILE A 28 14.62 7.42 4.12
CA ILE A 28 15.73 6.71 4.78
C ILE A 28 15.81 5.26 4.27
N VAL A 29 14.68 4.57 4.14
CA VAL A 29 14.62 3.19 3.64
C VAL A 29 15.08 3.13 2.18
N THR A 30 14.65 4.06 1.34
CA THR A 30 15.05 4.11 -0.08
C THR A 30 16.54 4.42 -0.21
N TYR A 31 17.05 5.39 0.55
CA TYR A 31 18.49 5.65 0.61
C TYR A 31 19.28 4.43 1.08
N ALA A 32 18.85 3.80 2.18
CA ALA A 32 19.50 2.60 2.72
C ALA A 32 19.54 1.47 1.69
N TYR A 33 18.45 1.28 0.93
CA TYR A 33 18.36 0.30 -0.13
C TYR A 33 19.38 0.53 -1.25
N TYR A 34 19.44 1.74 -1.82
CA TYR A 34 20.38 2.05 -2.90
C TYR A 34 21.83 2.20 -2.43
N SER A 35 22.07 2.38 -1.13
CA SER A 35 23.42 2.33 -0.53
C SER A 35 23.90 0.92 -0.19
N SER A 36 22.99 -0.06 -0.18
CA SER A 36 23.31 -1.44 0.18
C SER A 36 23.93 -2.20 -1.00
N PRO A 37 24.82 -3.18 -0.77
CA PRO A 37 25.55 -3.89 -1.83
C PRO A 37 24.69 -4.90 -2.62
N HIS A 38 23.37 -4.80 -2.56
CA HIS A 38 22.49 -5.76 -3.22
C HIS A 38 22.27 -5.40 -4.70
N ASP A 39 21.88 -6.38 -5.51
CA ASP A 39 21.52 -6.14 -6.91
C ASP A 39 20.31 -5.21 -7.04
N HIS A 40 20.48 -4.03 -7.64
CA HIS A 40 19.41 -3.05 -7.83
C HIS A 40 18.59 -3.28 -9.11
N ALA A 41 18.81 -4.37 -9.83
CA ALA A 41 17.94 -4.80 -10.93
C ALA A 41 16.54 -5.21 -10.45
N ILE A 42 16.40 -5.54 -9.16
CA ILE A 42 15.12 -5.83 -8.52
C ILE A 42 14.54 -4.54 -7.92
N PHE A 43 13.25 -4.29 -8.16
CA PHE A 43 12.55 -3.13 -7.62
C PHE A 43 12.45 -3.17 -6.08
N ILE A 44 12.57 -2.02 -5.40
CA ILE A 44 12.61 -1.93 -3.92
C ILE A 44 11.41 -2.55 -3.19
N GLY A 45 10.22 -2.44 -3.77
CA GLY A 45 9.00 -3.04 -3.22
C GLY A 45 8.86 -4.54 -3.43
N MET A 46 9.79 -5.18 -4.15
CA MET A 46 9.78 -6.61 -4.42
C MET A 46 10.63 -7.38 -3.42
N VAL A 47 10.09 -8.53 -3.00
CA VAL A 47 10.78 -9.46 -2.12
C VAL A 47 11.77 -10.29 -2.95
N ARG A 48 12.95 -10.53 -2.39
CA ARG A 48 14.11 -11.12 -3.05
C ARG A 48 14.39 -12.51 -2.52
N PRO A 49 14.56 -13.52 -3.40
CA PRO A 49 15.12 -14.79 -2.96
C PRO A 49 16.54 -14.56 -2.39
N SER A 50 16.88 -15.27 -1.33
CA SER A 50 18.22 -15.19 -0.72
C SER A 50 19.22 -15.90 -1.63
N ASP A 51 20.36 -15.25 -1.92
CA ASP A 51 21.49 -15.87 -2.61
C ASP A 51 22.16 -16.94 -1.74
N ASP A 52 22.06 -16.80 -0.40
CA ASP A 52 22.54 -17.76 0.57
C ASP A 52 21.36 -18.58 1.14
N PRO A 53 21.26 -19.90 0.84
CA PRO A 53 20.17 -20.74 1.34
C PRO A 53 20.20 -20.95 2.86
N SER A 54 21.31 -20.60 3.54
CA SER A 54 21.43 -20.68 4.99
C SER A 54 20.99 -19.40 5.71
N ALA A 55 20.86 -18.28 4.98
CA ALA A 55 20.41 -17.02 5.54
C ALA A 55 18.87 -16.97 5.64
N PRO A 56 18.32 -16.48 6.76
CA PRO A 56 16.88 -16.34 6.90
C PRO A 56 16.33 -15.31 5.90
N ALA A 57 15.33 -15.71 5.10
CA ALA A 57 14.70 -14.88 4.07
C ALA A 57 14.11 -13.56 4.61
N LEU A 58 13.80 -13.48 5.90
CA LEU A 58 13.36 -12.24 6.54
C LEU A 58 14.47 -11.16 6.53
N LEU A 59 15.72 -11.57 6.74
CA LEU A 59 16.85 -10.67 6.96
C LEU A 59 17.32 -10.04 5.65
N THR A 60 17.22 -10.77 4.54
CA THR A 60 17.46 -10.26 3.19
C THR A 60 16.34 -9.33 2.69
N ASN A 61 15.14 -9.42 3.27
CA ASN A 61 13.95 -8.71 2.81
C ASN A 61 13.47 -7.59 3.74
N LEU A 62 14.26 -7.23 4.74
CA LEU A 62 13.89 -6.23 5.73
C LEU A 62 13.60 -4.86 5.10
N LEU A 63 14.39 -4.45 4.10
CA LEU A 63 14.21 -3.17 3.39
C LEU A 63 12.95 -3.13 2.51
N PRO A 64 12.68 -4.13 1.64
CA PRO A 64 11.40 -4.26 0.96
C PRO A 64 10.19 -4.24 1.90
N ILE A 65 10.30 -4.95 3.04
CA ILE A 65 9.22 -4.97 4.04
C ILE A 65 9.02 -3.60 4.69
N ALA A 66 10.11 -2.93 5.06
CA ALA A 66 10.06 -1.57 5.60
C ALA A 66 9.46 -0.58 4.58
N PHE A 67 9.81 -0.72 3.30
CA PHE A 67 9.24 0.09 2.22
C PHE A 67 7.73 -0.12 2.10
N MET A 68 7.27 -1.37 2.00
CA MET A 68 5.84 -1.66 1.83
C MET A 68 5.00 -1.27 3.05
N THR A 69 5.52 -1.49 4.26
CA THR A 69 4.83 -1.10 5.50
C THR A 69 4.71 0.43 5.63
N THR A 70 5.79 1.17 5.33
CA THR A 70 5.75 2.65 5.34
C THR A 70 4.89 3.21 4.22
N ALA A 71 4.93 2.63 3.02
CA ALA A 71 4.09 2.97 1.88
C ALA A 71 2.59 2.88 2.18
N VAL A 72 2.18 1.78 2.83
CA VAL A 72 0.78 1.56 3.24
C VAL A 72 0.42 2.46 4.43
N ALA A 73 1.33 2.64 5.39
CA ALA A 73 1.10 3.48 6.55
C ALA A 73 0.94 4.96 6.19
N LEU A 74 1.64 5.45 5.15
CA LEU A 74 1.65 6.85 4.74
C LEU A 74 0.24 7.40 4.43
N LEU A 75 -0.69 6.52 4.04
CA LEU A 75 -2.08 6.86 3.80
C LEU A 75 -2.80 7.42 5.05
N LEU A 76 -2.42 6.97 6.26
CA LEU A 76 -2.91 7.44 7.57
C LEU A 76 -4.42 7.79 7.55
N SER A 77 -5.26 6.78 7.30
CA SER A 77 -6.73 6.81 7.20
C SER A 77 -7.36 7.87 6.27
N GLY A 78 -6.57 8.68 5.55
CA GLY A 78 -7.05 9.83 4.80
C GLY A 78 -8.05 9.51 3.69
N PRO A 79 -7.72 8.63 2.74
CA PRO A 79 -8.67 8.29 1.68
C PRO A 79 -9.81 7.40 2.21
N PHE A 80 -9.60 6.63 3.29
CA PHE A 80 -10.70 5.96 3.99
C PHE A 80 -11.70 6.98 4.54
N ASP A 81 -11.25 8.10 5.11
CA ASP A 81 -12.15 9.18 5.57
C ASP A 81 -13.00 9.72 4.40
N PHE A 82 -12.46 9.77 3.18
CA PHE A 82 -13.22 10.14 1.97
C PHE A 82 -14.29 9.09 1.61
N LEU A 83 -13.95 7.80 1.68
CA LEU A 83 -14.92 6.72 1.45
C LEU A 83 -16.02 6.70 2.53
N ALA A 84 -15.63 6.93 3.78
CA ALA A 84 -16.50 6.88 4.94
C ALA A 84 -17.38 8.13 5.08
N SER A 85 -16.91 9.31 4.64
CA SER A 85 -17.68 10.56 4.72
C SER A 85 -18.87 10.53 3.77
N PRO A 86 -20.11 10.66 4.28
CA PRO A 86 -21.24 11.02 3.42
C PRO A 86 -21.01 12.40 2.79
N ASP A 87 -21.44 12.57 1.54
CA ASP A 87 -21.47 13.88 0.89
C ASP A 87 -22.48 14.79 1.63
N TYR A 88 -21.98 15.59 2.58
CA TYR A 88 -22.77 16.58 3.29
C TYR A 88 -22.60 17.96 2.63
N LEU A 89 -23.27 18.18 1.50
CA LEU A 89 -23.65 19.53 1.11
C LEU A 89 -24.99 19.85 1.79
N VAL A 90 -25.01 20.96 2.52
CA VAL A 90 -25.88 21.36 3.65
C VAL A 90 -27.42 21.20 3.50
N TYR A 91 -27.97 20.70 2.39
CA TYR A 91 -29.40 20.44 2.26
C TYR A 91 -29.79 19.16 1.50
N VAL A 92 -28.85 18.33 1.05
CA VAL A 92 -29.17 17.07 0.35
C VAL A 92 -28.23 15.99 0.84
N ARG A 93 -28.73 15.06 1.67
CA ARG A 93 -28.05 13.78 1.87
C ARG A 93 -28.09 13.04 0.54
N ARG A 94 -27.04 13.12 -0.27
CA ARG A 94 -26.91 12.22 -1.41
C ARG A 94 -26.64 10.81 -0.86
N PRO A 95 -27.32 9.77 -1.37
CA PRO A 95 -26.93 8.41 -1.04
C PRO A 95 -25.47 8.22 -1.45
N ARG A 96 -24.73 7.44 -0.66
CA ARG A 96 -23.46 6.85 -1.13
C ARG A 96 -23.81 6.12 -2.44
N THR A 97 -23.05 6.41 -3.50
CA THR A 97 -23.29 5.82 -4.81
C THR A 97 -22.07 5.01 -5.23
N VAL A 98 -22.29 4.03 -6.10
CA VAL A 98 -21.20 3.27 -6.74
C VAL A 98 -20.17 4.21 -7.40
N GLY A 99 -20.60 5.36 -7.90
CA GLY A 99 -19.69 6.39 -8.44
C GLY A 99 -18.69 6.94 -7.42
N HIS A 100 -19.10 7.10 -6.16
CA HIS A 100 -18.22 7.51 -5.06
C HIS A 100 -17.16 6.45 -4.75
N PHE A 101 -17.57 5.18 -4.75
CA PHE A 101 -16.65 4.05 -4.59
C PHE A 101 -15.65 3.95 -5.75
N VAL A 102 -16.11 4.15 -7.00
CA VAL A 102 -15.21 4.17 -8.17
C VAL A 102 -14.21 5.33 -8.07
N ALA A 103 -14.66 6.52 -7.67
CA ALA A 103 -13.77 7.67 -7.45
C ALA A 103 -12.72 7.36 -6.36
N TYR A 104 -13.14 6.73 -5.26
CA TYR A 104 -12.24 6.24 -4.22
C TYR A 104 -11.19 5.27 -4.77
N LEU A 105 -11.63 4.26 -5.53
CA LEU A 105 -10.73 3.26 -6.09
C LEU A 105 -9.74 3.87 -7.08
N VAL A 106 -10.16 4.83 -7.90
CA VAL A 106 -9.27 5.61 -8.79
C VAL A 106 -8.24 6.39 -7.99
N MET A 107 -8.63 7.07 -6.91
CA MET A 107 -7.68 7.77 -6.04
C MET A 107 -6.65 6.81 -5.43
N LEU A 108 -7.08 5.62 -5.02
CA LEU A 108 -6.19 4.63 -4.44
C LEU A 108 -5.20 4.07 -5.46
N VAL A 109 -5.66 3.80 -6.68
CA VAL A 109 -4.80 3.40 -7.81
C VAL A 109 -3.80 4.49 -8.14
N LEU A 110 -4.23 5.76 -8.23
CA LEU A 110 -3.34 6.89 -8.50
C LEU A 110 -2.30 7.07 -7.40
N TYR A 111 -2.67 6.89 -6.13
CA TYR A 111 -1.73 6.93 -5.01
C TYR A 111 -0.65 5.86 -5.16
N CYS A 112 -1.04 4.59 -5.37
CA CYS A 112 -0.09 3.49 -5.52
C CYS A 112 0.80 3.71 -6.76
N ALA A 113 0.22 4.17 -7.87
CA ALA A 113 0.95 4.46 -9.10
C ALA A 113 1.95 5.60 -8.93
N MET A 114 1.60 6.67 -8.20
CA MET A 114 2.50 7.78 -7.93
C MET A 114 3.67 7.35 -7.05
N LEU A 115 3.39 6.61 -5.98
CA LEU A 115 4.41 6.10 -5.07
C LEU A 115 5.41 5.19 -5.79
N CYS A 116 4.91 4.15 -6.48
CA CYS A 116 5.77 3.21 -7.21
C CYS A 116 6.42 3.86 -8.44
N GLY A 117 5.76 4.82 -9.07
CA GLY A 117 6.28 5.55 -10.23
C GLY A 117 7.46 6.45 -9.88
N VAL A 118 7.42 7.16 -8.73
CA VAL A 118 8.55 7.95 -8.24
C VAL A 118 9.74 7.04 -7.95
N GLU A 119 9.54 5.92 -7.26
CA GLU A 119 10.61 4.97 -6.98
C GLU A 119 11.14 4.27 -8.25
N LEU A 120 10.29 4.02 -9.23
CA LEU A 120 10.71 3.49 -10.53
C LEU A 120 11.59 4.49 -11.28
N ALA A 121 11.24 5.78 -11.25
CA ALA A 121 12.07 6.83 -11.84
C ALA A 121 13.45 6.91 -11.17
N VAL A 122 13.51 6.77 -9.84
CA VAL A 122 14.78 6.69 -9.10
C VAL A 122 15.56 5.43 -9.48
N ALA A 123 14.91 4.27 -9.53
CA ALA A 123 15.56 3.01 -9.92
C ALA A 123 16.16 3.09 -11.33
N LEU A 124 15.42 3.63 -12.29
CA LEU A 124 15.87 3.80 -13.68
C LEU A 124 16.99 4.83 -13.81
N ALA A 125 17.03 5.86 -12.94
CA ALA A 125 18.13 6.81 -12.92
C ALA A 125 19.44 6.15 -12.43
N ILE A 126 19.36 5.13 -11.59
CA ILE A 126 20.52 4.41 -11.05
C ILE A 126 20.93 3.24 -11.96
N GLN A 127 19.96 2.46 -12.45
CA GLN A 127 20.18 1.33 -13.37
C GLN A 127 19.27 1.43 -14.61
N PRO A 128 19.67 2.22 -15.62
CA PRO A 128 18.83 2.46 -16.80
C PRO A 128 18.69 1.24 -17.73
N THR A 129 19.57 0.24 -17.63
CA THR A 129 19.60 -0.92 -18.51
C THR A 129 18.60 -2.01 -18.14
N GLU A 130 18.15 -2.06 -16.88
CA GLU A 130 17.34 -3.15 -16.32
C GLU A 130 15.82 -2.87 -16.37
N THR A 131 15.36 -2.18 -17.42
CA THR A 131 13.93 -1.84 -17.59
C THR A 131 13.02 -3.08 -17.62
N ALA A 132 13.52 -4.21 -18.15
CA ALA A 132 12.77 -5.44 -18.31
C ALA A 132 12.37 -6.10 -16.98
N THR A 133 13.10 -5.84 -15.90
CA THR A 133 12.87 -6.37 -14.55
C THR A 133 12.25 -5.33 -13.63
N LEU A 134 12.67 -4.06 -13.76
CA LEU A 134 12.19 -2.95 -12.92
C LEU A 134 10.73 -2.59 -13.15
N VAL A 135 10.29 -2.51 -14.42
CA VAL A 135 8.89 -2.16 -14.76
C VAL A 135 7.88 -3.19 -14.23
N PRO A 136 8.02 -4.50 -14.48
CA PRO A 136 7.09 -5.49 -13.92
C PRO A 136 7.19 -5.56 -12.38
N GLY A 137 8.39 -5.35 -11.81
CA GLY A 137 8.56 -5.27 -10.36
C GLY A 137 7.79 -4.10 -9.73
N ALA A 138 7.85 -2.92 -10.35
CA ALA A 138 7.09 -1.75 -9.90
C ALA A 138 5.57 -1.97 -10.03
N ALA A 139 5.11 -2.59 -11.11
CA ALA A 139 3.69 -2.92 -11.29
C ALA A 139 3.20 -3.96 -10.25
N CYS A 140 4.01 -4.96 -9.93
CA CYS A 140 3.70 -5.94 -8.88
C CYS A 140 3.68 -5.28 -7.50
N ALA A 141 4.65 -4.40 -7.19
CA ALA A 141 4.68 -3.61 -5.97
C ALA A 141 3.45 -2.68 -5.83
N MET A 142 3.02 -2.06 -6.93
CA MET A 142 1.81 -1.23 -6.96
C MET A 142 0.55 -2.03 -6.64
N LEU A 143 0.41 -3.22 -7.25
CA LEU A 143 -0.75 -4.08 -7.01
C LEU A 143 -0.74 -4.68 -5.60
N THR A 144 0.43 -5.00 -5.05
CA THR A 144 0.56 -5.46 -3.66
C THR A 144 0.28 -4.34 -2.65
N SER A 145 0.73 -3.11 -2.89
CA SER A 145 0.32 -1.98 -2.03
C SER A 145 -1.18 -1.76 -2.08
N LEU A 146 -1.78 -1.86 -3.28
CA LEU A 146 -3.22 -1.74 -3.48
C LEU A 146 -3.99 -2.81 -2.71
N THR A 147 -3.59 -4.08 -2.79
CA THR A 147 -4.24 -5.17 -2.05
C THR A 147 -4.16 -4.99 -0.55
N LEU A 148 -2.99 -4.60 -0.03
CA LEU A 148 -2.79 -4.37 1.40
C LEU A 148 -3.66 -3.24 1.93
N ILE A 149 -3.79 -2.14 1.17
CA ILE A 149 -4.69 -1.05 1.56
C ILE A 149 -6.15 -1.50 1.55
N LEU A 150 -6.58 -2.24 0.51
CA LEU A 150 -7.95 -2.76 0.45
C LEU A 150 -8.28 -3.74 1.60
N ILE A 151 -7.32 -4.53 2.07
CA ILE A 151 -7.47 -5.39 3.25
C ILE A 151 -7.68 -4.55 4.51
N ILE A 152 -6.90 -3.48 4.67
CA ILE A 152 -7.02 -2.55 5.80
C ILE A 152 -8.37 -1.85 5.75
N ASP A 153 -8.80 -1.38 4.59
CA ASP A 153 -10.10 -0.73 4.39
C ASP A 153 -11.27 -1.67 4.69
N ALA A 154 -11.19 -2.94 4.28
CA ALA A 154 -12.17 -3.94 4.65
C ALA A 154 -12.27 -4.10 6.18
N GLY A 155 -11.13 -4.11 6.87
CA GLY A 155 -11.08 -4.12 8.34
C GLY A 155 -11.70 -2.87 8.97
N HIS A 156 -11.48 -1.69 8.37
CA HIS A 156 -12.13 -0.46 8.81
C HIS A 156 -13.65 -0.48 8.61
N LEU A 157 -14.13 -0.95 7.45
CA LEU A 157 -15.57 -1.10 7.17
C LEU A 157 -16.25 -2.14 8.05
N ALA A 158 -15.52 -3.17 8.49
CA ALA A 158 -16.00 -4.21 9.39
C ALA A 158 -15.96 -3.80 10.87
N GLU A 159 -15.64 -2.54 11.20
CA GLU A 159 -15.45 -2.04 12.58
C GLU A 159 -14.34 -2.80 13.36
N ALA A 160 -13.44 -3.47 12.63
CA ALA A 160 -12.41 -4.38 13.13
C ALA A 160 -11.01 -3.92 12.67
N THR A 161 -10.70 -2.66 12.92
CA THR A 161 -9.51 -1.97 12.38
C THR A 161 -8.20 -2.70 12.67
N ALA A 162 -8.00 -3.15 13.92
CA ALA A 162 -6.81 -3.89 14.34
C ALA A 162 -6.63 -5.19 13.56
N TYR A 163 -7.72 -5.90 13.26
CA TYR A 163 -7.68 -7.14 12.48
C TYR A 163 -7.35 -6.89 11.01
N GLY A 164 -7.78 -5.77 10.43
CA GLY A 164 -7.39 -5.37 9.07
C GLY A 164 -5.89 -5.16 8.94
N TYR A 165 -5.29 -4.42 9.87
CA TYR A 165 -3.83 -4.22 9.90
C TYR A 165 -3.07 -5.53 10.16
N LEU A 166 -3.52 -6.34 11.12
CA LEU A 166 -2.92 -7.65 11.39
C LEU A 166 -2.99 -8.57 10.17
N ALA A 167 -4.13 -8.61 9.48
CA ALA A 167 -4.31 -9.42 8.27
C ALA A 167 -3.35 -8.97 7.15
N ALA A 168 -3.24 -7.67 6.90
CA ALA A 168 -2.32 -7.14 5.90
C ALA A 168 -0.85 -7.47 6.22
N ILE A 169 -0.42 -7.25 7.47
CA ILE A 169 0.96 -7.53 7.91
C ILE A 169 1.27 -9.02 7.83
N THR A 170 0.36 -9.87 8.32
CA THR A 170 0.57 -11.33 8.33
C THR A 170 0.61 -11.91 6.92
N LEU A 171 -0.28 -11.51 6.01
CA LEU A 171 -0.26 -11.94 4.61
C LEU A 171 1.06 -11.59 3.93
N TYR A 172 1.51 -10.35 4.10
CA TYR A 172 2.74 -9.89 3.48
C TYR A 172 3.98 -10.54 4.10
N ALA A 173 4.03 -10.67 5.43
CA ALA A 173 5.15 -11.32 6.13
C ALA A 173 5.23 -12.82 5.80
N MET A 174 4.11 -13.53 5.69
CA MET A 174 4.09 -14.94 5.29
C MET A 174 4.61 -15.12 3.86
N ALA A 175 4.19 -14.27 2.93
CA ALA A 175 4.71 -14.30 1.57
C ALA A 175 6.21 -14.00 1.50
N ALA A 176 6.72 -13.14 2.39
CA ALA A 176 8.13 -12.77 2.41
C ALA A 176 9.05 -13.78 3.14
N THR A 177 8.49 -14.59 4.04
CA THR A 177 9.27 -15.52 4.87
C THR A 177 9.34 -16.95 4.30
N VAL A 178 8.32 -17.37 3.55
CA VAL A 178 8.24 -18.73 3.03
C VAL A 178 8.95 -18.81 1.68
N SER A 179 10.19 -19.32 1.66
CA SER A 179 11.06 -19.35 0.47
C SER A 179 10.45 -19.92 -0.82
N PRO A 180 9.65 -21.02 -0.83
CA PRO A 180 9.04 -21.49 -2.08
C PRO A 180 7.93 -20.55 -2.58
N VAL A 181 7.16 -19.94 -1.66
CA VAL A 181 6.13 -18.96 -1.99
C VAL A 181 6.78 -17.70 -2.55
N LEU A 182 7.86 -17.26 -1.91
CA LEU A 182 8.66 -16.12 -2.35
C LEU A 182 9.24 -16.31 -3.75
N ALA A 183 9.91 -17.44 -4.00
CA ALA A 183 10.52 -17.73 -5.30
C ALA A 183 9.48 -17.79 -6.43
N TRP A 184 8.29 -18.34 -6.13
CA TRP A 184 7.18 -18.37 -7.07
C TRP A 184 6.57 -16.98 -7.32
N PHE A 185 6.40 -16.20 -6.25
CA PHE A 185 5.81 -14.86 -6.31
C PHE A 185 6.74 -13.83 -6.97
N ALA A 186 8.06 -13.99 -6.82
CA ALA A 186 9.06 -13.12 -7.43
C ALA A 186 9.08 -13.22 -8.97
N GLN A 187 8.55 -14.30 -9.55
CA GLN A 187 8.45 -14.46 -11.00
C GLN A 187 7.33 -13.57 -11.57
N PRO A 188 7.61 -12.67 -12.53
CA PRO A 188 6.62 -11.73 -13.04
C PRO A 188 5.45 -12.43 -13.75
N SER A 189 5.68 -13.62 -14.33
CA SER A 189 4.64 -14.46 -14.95
C SER A 189 3.56 -14.94 -13.97
N HIS A 190 3.86 -15.01 -12.67
CA HIS A 190 2.95 -15.53 -11.65
C HIS A 190 2.55 -14.46 -10.64
N GLY A 191 3.49 -13.62 -10.21
CA GLY A 191 3.25 -12.56 -9.23
C GLY A 191 2.26 -11.51 -9.72
N LEU A 192 2.43 -10.97 -10.94
CA LEU A 192 1.54 -9.95 -11.51
C LEU A 192 0.08 -10.42 -11.62
N PRO A 193 -0.24 -11.56 -12.26
CA PRO A 193 -1.63 -12.00 -12.37
C PRO A 193 -2.25 -12.33 -11.01
N LEU A 194 -1.47 -12.90 -10.07
CA LEU A 194 -1.95 -13.13 -8.70
C LEU A 194 -2.30 -11.82 -8.00
N CYS A 195 -1.43 -10.81 -8.07
CA CYS A 195 -1.68 -9.53 -7.43
C CYS A 195 -2.88 -8.80 -8.03
N ALA A 196 -3.05 -8.87 -9.36
CA ALA A 196 -4.22 -8.32 -10.03
C ALA A 196 -5.50 -9.04 -9.60
N LEU A 197 -5.48 -10.37 -9.52
CA LEU A 197 -6.59 -11.17 -9.03
C LEU A 197 -6.92 -10.84 -7.56
N LEU A 198 -5.92 -10.72 -6.69
CA LEU A 198 -6.15 -10.34 -5.30
C LEU A 198 -6.72 -8.91 -5.20
N ALA A 199 -6.21 -7.95 -5.98
CA ALA A 199 -6.71 -6.59 -5.98
C ALA A 199 -8.18 -6.51 -6.42
N THR A 200 -8.55 -7.28 -7.44
CA THR A 200 -9.96 -7.37 -7.90
C THR A 200 -10.87 -8.05 -6.87
N ILE A 201 -10.41 -9.13 -6.22
CA ILE A 201 -11.18 -9.79 -5.16
C ILE A 201 -11.41 -8.86 -3.97
N PHE A 202 -10.35 -8.21 -3.48
CA PHE A 202 -10.45 -7.33 -2.31
C PHE A 202 -11.24 -6.06 -2.63
N SER A 203 -11.12 -5.49 -3.82
CA SER A 203 -11.98 -4.36 -4.22
C SER A 203 -13.46 -4.76 -4.27
N GLY A 204 -13.78 -5.97 -4.75
CA GLY A 204 -15.13 -6.53 -4.65
C GLY A 204 -15.59 -6.71 -3.20
N ALA A 205 -14.72 -7.19 -2.31
CA ALA A 205 -15.04 -7.31 -0.88
C ALA A 205 -15.30 -5.95 -0.21
N VAL A 206 -14.48 -4.94 -0.49
CA VAL A 206 -14.69 -3.56 0.00
C VAL A 206 -16.01 -3.00 -0.54
N LEU A 207 -16.33 -3.22 -1.82
CA LEU A 207 -17.61 -2.79 -2.41
C LEU A 207 -18.82 -3.46 -1.73
N LEU A 208 -18.74 -4.77 -1.44
CA LEU A 208 -19.79 -5.49 -0.74
C LEU A 208 -19.97 -4.98 0.69
N LEU A 209 -18.89 -4.66 1.40
CA LEU A 209 -18.97 -4.07 2.74
C LEU A 209 -19.49 -2.63 2.70
N PHE A 210 -19.07 -1.85 1.69
CA PHE A 210 -19.53 -0.48 1.49
C PHE A 210 -21.03 -0.41 1.19
N SER A 211 -21.55 -1.28 0.32
CA SER A 211 -22.99 -1.34 0.01
C SER A 211 -23.85 -1.74 1.22
N ARG A 212 -23.30 -2.49 2.20
CA ARG A 212 -24.01 -2.72 3.49
C ARG A 212 -24.17 -1.45 4.33
N LEU A 213 -23.25 -0.48 4.17
CA LEU A 213 -23.34 0.82 4.83
C LEU A 213 -24.29 1.81 4.13
N GLU A 214 -24.74 1.52 2.90
CA GLU A 214 -25.81 2.26 2.22
C GLU A 214 -27.20 1.92 2.75
N ILE A 215 -27.36 0.73 3.33
CA ILE A 215 -28.66 0.19 3.78
C ILE A 215 -29.00 0.60 5.22
N ARG A 216 -28.05 1.18 5.97
CA ARG A 216 -28.23 1.69 7.34
C ARG A 216 -28.47 3.20 7.35
#